data_AF-A0A8H9G208-F1
#
_entry.id   AF-A0A8H9G208-F1
#
_cell.length_a   1.000
_cell.length_b   1.000
_cell.length_c   1.000
_cell.angle_alpha   90.00
_cell.angle_beta   90.00
_cell.angle_gamma   90.00
#
_symmetry.space_group_name_H-M   'P 1'
#
loop_
_entity.id
_entity.type
_entity.pdbx_description
1 polymer ?
#
loop_
_entity_poly.entity_id
_entity_poly.type
_entity_poly.pdbx_seq_one_letter_code
_entity_poly.pdbx_strand_id
1 'polypeptide(L)'
;MKTLNLKMIRFSLLLLGGILGMVIIVKAFQNHSPEGKIKVNQVWYYLGDASDSRTDSTQYSLTADPLRQCSSTIKEDICKIEAPAGSGSYPDLSAMATASKTARQQITDALADPNSPQTNETVKEFRPES
;
A
#
# COMPACT_ATOMS: atom_id res chain seq x y z
N MET A 1 -7.29 -69.25 16.64
CA MET A 1 -6.31 -68.19 16.33
C MET A 1 -6.38 -67.89 14.85
N LYS A 2 -6.73 -66.65 14.44
CA LYS A 2 -6.78 -66.23 13.03
C LYS A 2 -5.52 -65.41 12.73
N THR A 3 -4.77 -65.83 11.72
CA THR A 3 -3.54 -65.19 11.24
C THR A 3 -3.89 -63.88 10.52
N LEU A 4 -3.59 -62.74 11.16
CA LEU A 4 -3.74 -61.43 10.54
C LEU A 4 -2.69 -61.26 9.42
N ASN A 5 -3.15 -61.09 8.19
CA ASN A 5 -2.29 -60.96 7.01
C ASN A 5 -1.44 -59.68 7.07
N LEU A 6 -0.13 -59.86 7.28
CA LEU A 6 0.90 -58.81 7.39
C LEU A 6 0.90 -57.78 6.23
N LYS A 7 0.35 -58.16 5.07
CA LYS A 7 0.19 -57.28 3.90
C LYS A 7 -0.85 -56.17 4.10
N MET A 8 -1.91 -56.42 4.85
CA MET A 8 -2.94 -55.39 5.13
C MET A 8 -2.42 -54.30 6.07
N ILE A 9 -1.55 -54.65 7.01
CA ILE A 9 -0.97 -53.70 7.97
C ILE A 9 -0.07 -52.67 7.25
N ARG A 10 0.68 -53.10 6.23
CA ARG A 10 1.60 -52.23 5.46
C ARG A 10 0.85 -51.21 4.58
N PHE A 11 -0.31 -51.58 4.04
CA PHE A 11 -1.13 -50.66 3.24
C PHE A 11 -1.80 -49.58 4.10
N SER A 12 -2.24 -49.92 5.32
CA SER A 12 -2.86 -48.95 6.23
C SER A 12 -1.87 -47.89 6.75
N LEU A 13 -0.60 -48.24 6.96
CA LEU A 13 0.44 -47.30 7.41
C LEU A 13 0.83 -46.28 6.32
N LEU A 14 0.83 -46.68 5.04
CA LEU A 14 1.14 -45.77 3.93
C LEU A 14 0.02 -44.74 3.67
N LEU A 15 -1.24 -45.14 3.83
CA LEU A 15 -2.39 -44.23 3.70
C LEU A 15 -2.44 -43.19 4.82
N LEU A 16 -2.13 -43.57 6.06
CA LEU A 16 -2.10 -42.64 7.20
C LEU A 16 -0.92 -41.64 7.12
N GLY A 17 0.24 -42.06 6.60
CA GLY A 17 1.39 -41.17 6.41
C GLY A 17 1.19 -40.10 5.34
N GLY A 18 0.51 -40.43 4.24
CA GLY A 18 0.25 -39.48 3.15
C GLY A 18 -0.70 -38.33 3.53
N ILE A 19 -1.68 -38.60 4.39
CA ILE A 19 -2.67 -37.60 4.82
C ILE A 19 -2.02 -36.58 5.78
N LEU A 20 -1.14 -37.03 6.69
CA LEU A 20 -0.41 -36.11 7.58
C LEU A 20 0.54 -35.19 6.81
N GLY A 21 1.21 -35.69 5.77
CA GLY A 21 2.14 -34.90 4.95
C GLY A 21 1.48 -33.72 4.23
N MET A 22 0.27 -33.91 3.69
CA MET A 22 -0.47 -32.83 3.00
C MET A 22 -0.88 -31.69 3.95
N VAL A 23 -1.25 -31.99 5.20
CA VAL A 23 -1.69 -30.96 6.17
C VAL A 23 -0.57 -29.98 6.52
N ILE A 24 0.68 -30.44 6.57
CA ILE A 24 1.84 -29.59 6.88
C ILE A 24 2.15 -28.62 5.73
N ILE A 25 2.06 -29.10 4.48
CA ILE A 25 2.34 -28.28 3.29
C ILE A 25 1.29 -27.17 3.11
N VAL A 26 0.01 -27.47 3.32
CA VAL A 26 -1.07 -26.46 3.23
C VAL A 26 -0.89 -25.34 4.27
N LYS A 27 -0.48 -25.68 5.50
CA LYS A 27 -0.21 -24.67 6.53
C LYS A 27 1.01 -23.80 6.22
N ALA A 28 2.04 -24.34 5.57
CA ALA A 28 3.21 -23.56 5.17
C ALA A 28 2.89 -22.53 4.06
N PHE A 29 1.95 -22.83 3.17
CA PHE A 29 1.50 -21.89 2.13
C PHE A 29 0.51 -20.83 2.63
N GLN A 30 -0.28 -21.13 3.68
CA GLN A 30 -1.23 -20.16 4.25
C GLN A 30 -0.57 -19.06 5.09
N ASN A 31 0.66 -19.28 5.57
CA ASN A 31 1.39 -18.29 6.37
C ASN A 31 2.09 -17.18 5.57
N HIS A 32 1.96 -17.17 4.25
CA HIS A 32 2.50 -16.12 3.37
C HIS A 32 1.43 -15.28 2.68
N SER A 33 0.24 -15.15 3.27
CA SER A 33 -0.58 -13.99 2.95
C SER A 33 -0.07 -12.83 3.82
N PRO A 34 0.60 -11.81 3.27
CA PRO A 34 0.72 -10.57 3.99
C PRO A 34 -0.70 -10.04 4.12
N GLU A 35 -1.35 -10.35 5.25
CA GLU A 35 -2.46 -9.56 5.76
C GLU A 35 -1.89 -8.19 6.17
N GLY A 36 -1.36 -7.46 5.19
CA GLY A 36 -1.19 -6.03 5.29
C GLY A 36 -2.60 -5.51 5.47
N LYS A 37 -2.93 -5.10 6.69
CA LYS A 37 -4.14 -4.33 6.97
C LYS A 37 -4.25 -3.30 5.85
N ILE A 38 -5.31 -3.38 5.05
CA ILE A 38 -5.58 -2.38 4.01
C ILE A 38 -5.78 -1.08 4.78
N LYS A 39 -4.72 -0.27 4.87
CA LYS A 39 -4.76 1.02 5.52
C LYS A 39 -5.61 1.90 4.61
N VAL A 40 -6.75 2.35 5.13
CA VAL A 40 -7.67 3.21 4.38
C VAL A 40 -6.95 4.52 4.02
N ASN A 41 -7.07 4.94 2.77
CA ASN A 41 -6.52 6.21 2.32
C ASN A 41 -7.26 7.36 2.99
N GLN A 42 -6.51 8.39 3.37
CA GLN A 42 -7.01 9.65 3.90
C GLN A 42 -6.57 10.78 3.00
N VAL A 43 -7.31 11.89 3.02
CA VAL A 43 -6.93 13.11 2.30
C VAL A 43 -5.91 13.88 3.14
N TRP A 44 -4.77 14.18 2.52
CA TRP A 44 -3.70 14.95 3.13
C TRP A 44 -3.42 16.19 2.28
N TYR A 45 -3.39 17.35 2.93
CA TYR A 45 -3.08 18.64 2.32
C TYR A 45 -1.59 18.91 2.43
N TYR A 46 -0.97 19.32 1.33
CA TYR A 46 0.43 19.69 1.29
C TYR A 46 0.63 21.11 1.85
N LEU A 47 1.48 21.22 2.86
CA LEU A 47 1.79 22.44 3.59
C LEU A 47 3.13 23.06 3.19
N GLY A 48 4.02 22.30 2.56
CA GLY A 48 5.36 22.76 2.15
C GLY A 48 5.32 23.78 1.00
N ASP A 49 6.47 24.38 0.71
CA ASP A 49 6.66 25.40 -0.34
C ASP A 49 7.43 24.85 -1.56
N ALA A 50 7.66 25.69 -2.58
CA ALA A 50 8.47 25.39 -3.77
C ALA A 50 9.81 24.70 -3.44
N SER A 51 10.46 25.03 -2.32
CA SER A 51 11.74 24.43 -1.90
C SER A 51 11.62 23.09 -1.17
N ASP A 52 10.43 22.73 -0.67
CA ASP A 52 10.26 21.54 0.16
C ASP A 52 10.10 20.27 -0.68
N SER A 53 10.49 19.13 -0.12
CA SER A 53 10.30 17.86 -0.81
C SER A 53 8.83 17.44 -0.76
N ARG A 54 8.20 17.25 -1.92
CA ARG A 54 6.84 16.68 -2.02
C ARG A 54 6.80 15.21 -1.61
N THR A 55 7.95 14.57 -1.48
CA THR A 55 8.05 13.16 -1.04
C THR A 55 8.41 13.01 0.45
N ASP A 56 8.47 14.13 1.16
CA ASP A 56 8.57 14.18 2.62
C ASP A 56 7.16 14.18 3.22
N SER A 57 6.85 13.14 3.99
CA SER A 57 5.55 12.98 4.64
C SER A 57 5.24 14.06 5.66
N THR A 58 6.26 14.71 6.24
CA THR A 58 6.07 15.73 7.27
C THR A 58 5.50 17.04 6.72
N GLN A 59 5.53 17.22 5.40
CA GLN A 59 4.97 18.36 4.69
C GLN A 59 3.45 18.24 4.45
N TYR A 60 2.79 17.28 5.10
CA TYR A 60 1.38 16.98 4.88
C TYR A 60 0.58 16.99 6.19
N SER A 61 -0.68 17.43 6.11
CA SER A 61 -1.61 17.48 7.24
C SER A 61 -3.02 17.06 6.84
N LEU A 62 -3.79 16.58 7.81
CA LEU A 62 -5.22 16.31 7.64
C LEU A 62 -6.06 17.60 7.58
N THR A 63 -5.50 18.74 7.96
CA THR A 63 -6.17 20.03 7.96
C THR A 63 -5.67 20.88 6.80
N ALA A 64 -6.59 21.36 5.97
CA ALA A 64 -6.28 22.30 4.90
C ALA A 64 -5.84 23.66 5.47
N ASP A 65 -4.85 24.28 4.83
CA ASP A 65 -4.53 25.67 5.12
C ASP A 65 -5.58 26.59 4.46
N PRO A 66 -6.32 27.41 5.23
CA PRO A 66 -7.35 28.29 4.69
C PRO A 66 -6.81 29.32 3.68
N LEU A 67 -5.52 29.64 3.74
CA LEU A 67 -4.86 30.57 2.82
C LEU A 67 -4.37 29.89 1.54
N ARG A 68 -4.28 28.55 1.51
CA ARG A 68 -3.72 27.78 0.39
C ARG A 68 -4.80 26.86 -0.19
N GLN A 69 -5.72 27.45 -0.93
CA GLN A 69 -6.84 26.72 -1.54
C GLN A 69 -6.38 25.85 -2.71
N CYS A 70 -6.92 24.64 -2.80
CA CYS A 70 -6.70 23.79 -3.97
C CYS A 70 -7.44 24.34 -5.19
N SER A 71 -6.81 24.24 -6.36
CA SER A 71 -7.40 24.65 -7.62
C SER A 71 -7.03 23.66 -8.71
N SER A 72 -8.05 23.10 -9.37
CA SER A 72 -7.86 22.23 -10.53
C SER A 72 -7.49 22.98 -11.83
N THR A 73 -7.60 24.31 -11.85
CA THR A 73 -7.42 25.13 -13.07
C THR A 73 -5.96 25.51 -13.31
N ILE A 74 -5.18 25.74 -12.25
CA ILE A 74 -3.76 26.07 -12.33
C ILE A 74 -3.00 24.96 -11.59
N LYS A 75 -2.11 24.28 -12.31
CA LYS A 75 -1.40 23.11 -11.82
C LYS A 75 0.09 23.40 -11.76
N GLU A 76 0.53 23.96 -10.65
CA GLU A 76 1.95 24.28 -10.45
C GLU A 76 2.54 23.47 -9.29
N ASP A 77 1.78 23.30 -8.20
CA ASP A 77 2.24 22.52 -7.04
C ASP A 77 1.15 21.60 -6.47
N ILE A 78 1.55 20.54 -5.75
CA ILE A 78 0.61 19.62 -5.10
C ILE A 78 -0.20 20.39 -4.06
N CYS A 79 -1.53 20.25 -4.11
CA CYS A 79 -2.39 20.75 -3.05
C CYS A 79 -2.81 19.63 -2.09
N LYS A 80 -3.30 18.51 -2.63
CA LYS A 80 -3.75 17.39 -1.80
C LYS A 80 -3.50 16.04 -2.44
N ILE A 81 -3.25 15.07 -1.58
CA ILE A 81 -3.06 13.67 -1.95
C ILE A 81 -4.03 12.77 -1.18
N GLU A 82 -4.29 11.58 -1.71
CA GLU A 82 -4.88 10.47 -0.99
C GLU A 82 -3.82 9.41 -0.73
N ALA A 83 -3.53 9.17 0.54
CA ALA A 83 -2.53 8.20 0.96
C ALA A 83 -2.91 7.54 2.28
N PRO A 84 -2.44 6.30 2.55
CA PRO A 84 -2.63 5.65 3.84
C PRO A 84 -2.02 6.43 5.00
N ALA A 85 -2.56 6.27 6.21
CA ALA A 85 -1.94 6.83 7.41
C ALA A 85 -0.64 6.10 7.80
N GLY A 86 0.38 6.87 8.18
CA GLY A 86 1.63 6.37 8.75
C GLY A 86 1.49 5.93 10.21
N SER A 87 2.62 5.70 10.87
CA SER A 87 2.69 5.41 12.31
C SER A 87 2.50 6.66 13.19
N GLY A 88 2.18 7.82 12.60
CA GLY A 88 2.01 9.09 13.29
C GLY A 88 1.04 10.02 12.55
N SER A 89 1.22 11.33 12.69
CA SER A 89 0.33 12.36 12.14
C SER A 89 0.56 12.69 10.66
N TYR A 90 1.16 11.77 9.89
CA TYR A 90 1.60 11.98 8.52
C TYR A 90 1.21 10.80 7.62
N PRO A 91 1.11 11.00 6.29
CA PRO A 91 0.84 9.93 5.36
C PRO A 91 2.01 8.93 5.29
N ASP A 92 1.68 7.66 5.07
CA ASP A 92 2.64 6.60 4.74
C ASP A 92 2.95 6.65 3.24
N LEU A 93 3.92 7.46 2.85
CA LEU A 93 4.32 7.58 1.45
C LEU A 93 5.04 6.33 0.91
N SER A 94 5.44 5.41 1.79
CA SER A 94 6.06 4.13 1.42
C SER A 94 5.03 3.04 1.14
N ALA A 95 3.78 3.23 1.55
CA ALA A 95 2.71 2.28 1.30
C ALA A 95 2.36 2.24 -0.20
N MET A 96 1.94 1.05 -0.64
CA MET A 96 1.43 0.84 -1.99
C MET A 96 0.14 1.64 -2.18
N ALA A 97 0.13 2.54 -3.15
CA ALA A 97 -1.05 3.30 -3.56
C ALA A 97 -1.81 2.58 -4.69
N THR A 98 -1.08 1.82 -5.51
CA THR A 98 -1.64 0.92 -6.53
C THR A 98 -0.97 -0.45 -6.41
N ALA A 99 -1.32 -1.40 -7.29
CA ALA A 99 -0.69 -2.72 -7.30
C ALA A 99 0.83 -2.69 -7.61
N SER A 100 1.32 -1.61 -8.22
CA SER A 100 2.70 -1.53 -8.74
C SER A 100 3.48 -0.31 -8.27
N LYS A 101 2.84 0.69 -7.65
CA LYS A 101 3.48 1.94 -7.22
C LYS A 101 3.11 2.33 -5.80
N THR A 102 4.12 2.83 -5.09
CA THR A 102 3.97 3.51 -3.80
C THR A 102 3.39 4.92 -3.98
N ALA A 103 2.82 5.48 -2.92
CA ALA A 103 2.35 6.87 -2.91
C ALA A 103 3.49 7.85 -3.27
N ARG A 104 4.72 7.60 -2.79
CA ARG A 104 5.91 8.38 -3.16
C ARG A 104 6.17 8.36 -4.67
N GLN A 105 6.11 7.18 -5.31
CA GLN A 105 6.31 7.06 -6.75
C GLN A 105 5.22 7.79 -7.54
N GLN A 106 3.96 7.67 -7.11
CA GLN A 106 2.85 8.39 -7.72
C GLN A 106 3.01 9.91 -7.60
N ILE A 107 3.53 10.42 -6.48
CA ILE A 107 3.86 11.85 -6.32
C ILE A 107 4.96 12.28 -7.31
N THR A 108 6.01 11.48 -7.45
CA THR A 108 7.09 11.77 -8.42
C THR A 108 6.57 11.75 -9.86
N ASP A 109 5.73 10.78 -10.20
CA ASP A 109 5.14 10.67 -11.55
C ASP A 109 4.22 11.85 -11.88
N ALA A 110 3.45 12.32 -10.90
CA ALA A 110 2.57 13.48 -11.03
C ALA A 110 3.32 14.77 -11.37
N LEU A 111 4.58 14.87 -10.95
CA LEU A 111 5.47 16.02 -11.13
C LEU A 111 6.59 15.76 -12.15
N ALA A 112 6.53 14.66 -12.91
CA ALA A 112 7.59 14.25 -13.82
C ALA A 112 7.80 15.25 -14.97
N ASP A 113 6.72 15.90 -15.42
CA ASP A 113 6.77 17.06 -16.31
C ASP A 113 6.45 18.33 -15.49
N PRO A 114 7.44 19.17 -15.18
CA PRO A 114 7.24 20.41 -14.42
C PRO A 114 6.27 21.40 -15.10
N ASN A 115 6.14 21.35 -16.42
CA ASN A 115 5.27 22.27 -17.16
C ASN A 115 3.83 21.74 -17.30
N SER A 116 3.61 20.48 -16.97
CA SER A 116 2.32 19.83 -17.11
C SER A 116 2.06 18.78 -16.02
N PRO A 117 1.99 19.17 -14.73
CA PRO A 117 1.70 18.24 -13.66
C PRO A 117 0.35 17.52 -13.85
N GLN A 118 0.31 16.22 -13.52
CA GLN A 118 -0.87 15.38 -13.73
C GLN A 118 -1.35 14.72 -12.44
N THR A 119 -2.68 14.67 -12.28
CA THR A 119 -3.32 13.94 -11.17
C THR A 119 -3.27 12.45 -11.42
N ASN A 120 -3.30 11.65 -10.36
CA ASN A 120 -3.33 10.19 -10.43
C ASN A 120 -4.05 9.57 -9.21
N GLU A 121 -3.81 8.29 -8.94
CA GLU A 121 -4.43 7.57 -7.83
C GLU A 121 -4.06 8.17 -6.46
N THR A 122 -2.90 8.83 -6.34
CA THR A 122 -2.46 9.50 -5.11
C THR A 122 -2.65 11.01 -5.18
N VAL A 123 -2.13 11.70 -6.20
CA VAL A 123 -2.22 13.17 -6.32
C VAL A 123 -3.59 13.55 -6.88
N LYS A 124 -4.42 14.20 -6.06
CA LYS A 124 -5.82 14.50 -6.42
C LYS A 124 -6.02 15.90 -6.96
N GLU A 125 -5.22 16.85 -6.48
CA GLU A 125 -5.40 18.23 -6.87
C GLU A 125 -4.09 19.01 -6.70
N PHE A 126 -3.95 20.01 -7.55
CA PHE A 126 -2.84 20.96 -7.52
C PHE A 126 -3.34 22.31 -7.01
N ARG A 127 -2.41 23.23 -6.82
CA ARG A 127 -2.65 24.65 -6.54
C ARG A 127 -1.76 25.48 -7.47
N PRO A 128 -2.09 26.76 -7.68
CA PRO A 128 -1.12 27.72 -8.20
C PRO A 128 0.09 27.83 -7.27
N GLU A 129 1.25 28.14 -7.85
CA GLU A 129 2.46 28.56 -7.17
C GLU A 129 2.14 29.84 -6.39
N SER A 130 2.68 29.94 -5.17
CA SER A 130 2.44 31.06 -4.26
C SER A 130 3.46 32.17 -4.48
#